data_AF-A0A101LDB5-F1
#
_entry.id   AF-A0A101LDB5-F1
#
_cell.length_a   1.000
_cell.length_b   1.000
_cell.length_c   1.000
_cell.angle_alpha   90.00
_cell.angle_beta   90.00
_cell.angle_gamma   90.00
#
_symmetry.space_group_name_H-M   'P 1'
#
loop_
_entity.id
_entity.type
_entity.pdbx_description
1 polymer ?
#
loop_
_entity_poly.entity_id
_entity_poly.type
_entity_poly.pdbx_seq_one_letter_code
_entity_poly.pdbx_strand_id
1 'polypeptide(L)'
;MEPMRRTLLGILAALTLLVATACTVTQKDPDYVPPAPLPALEQLRQAPLADAEKFAAGQDILSFATADRNVVCSLTSARGEHVNLPYEQNGYSDSANNKLAIVPVAHCELAAYPKPEAKDITDDCGGTGLGYLGGAALLTPDTATYGGCRSGVTQQEAEFGPKGTRNGPISQLQVLDDGQNLERNGLRCSAYDGGVACGNVSAGVAFFVSRDRYELISDAGQTASPTPSEAPKTP
;
A
#
# COMPACT_ATOMS: atom_id res chain seq x y z
N MET A 1 -46.64 27.47 48.01
CA MET A 1 -46.24 26.45 47.00
C MET A 1 -45.78 27.05 45.67
N GLU A 2 -45.55 28.36 45.55
CA GLU A 2 -45.12 29.03 44.31
C GLU A 2 -43.60 29.12 44.00
N PRO A 3 -42.66 29.22 44.98
CA PRO A 3 -41.26 29.44 44.64
C PRO A 3 -40.60 28.20 44.01
N MET A 4 -41.04 27.01 44.40
CA MET A 4 -40.50 25.74 43.93
C MET A 4 -40.82 25.48 42.43
N ARG A 5 -41.99 25.95 41.97
CA ARG A 5 -42.45 25.78 40.58
C ARG A 5 -41.69 26.67 39.58
N ARG A 6 -41.29 27.88 40.00
CA ARG A 6 -40.47 28.80 39.18
C ARG A 6 -39.04 28.30 39.01
N THR A 7 -38.48 27.67 40.04
CA THR A 7 -37.11 27.13 40.01
C THR A 7 -36.99 25.92 39.07
N LEU A 8 -37.99 25.04 39.09
CA LEU A 8 -38.08 23.87 38.18
C LEU A 8 -38.21 24.29 36.71
N LEU A 9 -39.00 25.32 36.40
CA LEU A 9 -39.16 25.84 35.03
C LEU A 9 -37.88 26.50 34.50
N GLY A 10 -37.13 27.21 35.35
CA GLY A 10 -35.85 27.81 34.97
C GLY A 10 -34.77 26.77 34.66
N ILE A 11 -34.71 25.68 35.45
CA ILE A 11 -33.76 24.59 35.21
C ILE A 11 -34.11 23.82 33.93
N LEU A 12 -35.39 23.58 33.66
CA LEU A 12 -35.84 22.91 32.42
C LEU A 12 -35.50 23.74 31.17
N ALA A 13 -35.68 25.07 31.24
CA ALA A 13 -35.33 25.98 30.16
C ALA A 13 -33.81 26.06 29.91
N ALA A 14 -33.00 26.01 30.97
CA ALA A 14 -31.54 25.98 30.83
C ALA A 14 -31.05 24.66 30.20
N LEU A 15 -31.67 23.53 30.54
CA LEU A 15 -31.35 22.22 29.96
C LEU A 15 -31.72 22.13 28.48
N THR A 16 -32.83 22.72 28.03
CA THR A 16 -33.19 22.72 26.60
C THR A 16 -32.31 23.63 25.76
N LEU A 17 -31.82 24.75 26.31
CA LEU A 17 -30.87 25.64 25.63
C LEU A 17 -29.48 25.01 25.43
N LEU A 18 -29.02 24.15 26.35
CA LEU A 18 -27.75 23.42 26.24
C LEU A 18 -27.78 22.28 25.19
N VAL A 19 -28.94 21.67 24.95
CA VAL A 19 -29.08 20.61 23.95
C VAL A 19 -29.15 21.18 22.53
N ALA A 20 -29.62 22.42 22.36
CA ALA A 20 -29.74 23.06 21.05
C ALA A 20 -28.40 23.60 20.48
N THR A 21 -27.39 23.85 21.31
CA THR A 21 -26.08 24.38 20.87
C THR A 21 -25.03 23.31 20.57
N ALA A 22 -25.33 22.02 20.79
CA ALA A 22 -24.37 20.93 20.59
C ALA A 22 -24.39 20.30 19.17
N CYS A 23 -25.28 20.74 18.28
CA CYS A 23 -25.32 20.29 16.89
C CYS A 23 -24.33 21.09 16.02
N THR A 24 -23.03 20.89 16.21
CA THR A 24 -22.06 21.28 15.18
C THR A 24 -22.21 20.30 14.02
N VAL A 25 -22.93 20.72 12.97
CA VAL A 25 -22.92 20.02 11.68
C VAL A 25 -21.56 20.31 11.06
N THR A 26 -20.65 19.33 11.08
CA THR A 26 -19.41 19.38 10.31
C THR A 26 -19.77 19.30 8.84
N GLN A 27 -20.12 20.45 8.24
CA GLN A 27 -20.44 20.53 6.83
C GLN A 27 -19.13 20.43 6.06
N LYS A 28 -19.02 19.42 5.19
CA LYS A 28 -17.87 19.26 4.30
C LYS A 28 -17.79 20.52 3.44
N ASP A 29 -16.70 21.27 3.60
CA ASP A 29 -16.45 22.48 2.83
C ASP A 29 -16.43 22.12 1.34
N PRO A 30 -17.39 22.63 0.54
CA PRO A 30 -17.49 22.29 -0.87
C PRO A 30 -16.32 22.82 -1.70
N ASP A 31 -15.59 23.82 -1.18
CA ASP A 31 -14.44 24.44 -1.85
C ASP A 31 -13.11 23.88 -1.33
N TYR A 32 -13.13 22.98 -0.33
CA TYR A 32 -11.91 22.37 0.20
C TYR A 32 -11.33 21.36 -0.80
N VAL A 33 -10.21 21.75 -1.40
CA VAL A 33 -9.33 20.85 -2.15
C VAL A 33 -8.24 20.38 -1.20
N PRO A 34 -8.14 19.07 -0.89
CA PRO A 34 -7.04 18.55 -0.10
C PRO A 34 -5.71 18.90 -0.78
N PRO A 35 -4.67 19.23 0.00
CA PRO A 35 -3.34 19.41 -0.56
C PRO A 35 -2.91 18.14 -1.29
N ALA A 36 -2.09 18.31 -2.33
CA ALA A 36 -1.55 17.19 -3.07
C ALA A 36 -0.79 16.25 -2.12
N PRO A 37 -0.89 14.92 -2.33
CA PRO A 37 -0.06 13.95 -1.64
C PRO A 37 1.43 14.32 -1.72
N LEU A 38 2.15 14.14 -0.62
CA LEU A 38 3.60 14.17 -0.57
C LEU A 38 4.19 13.13 -1.54
N PRO A 39 5.34 13.42 -2.17
CA PRO A 39 6.10 12.43 -2.90
C PRO A 39 6.44 11.23 -2.02
N ALA A 40 6.43 10.02 -2.60
CA ALA A 40 6.58 8.78 -1.85
C ALA A 40 7.85 8.74 -0.96
N LEU A 41 9.01 9.19 -1.46
CA LEU A 41 10.24 9.24 -0.66
C LEU A 41 10.13 10.21 0.53
N GLU A 42 9.46 11.35 0.37
CA GLU A 42 9.27 12.31 1.46
C GLU A 42 8.26 11.80 2.49
N GLN A 43 7.18 11.17 2.02
CA GLN A 43 6.25 10.47 2.91
C GLN A 43 6.98 9.40 3.73
N LEU A 44 7.78 8.57 3.08
CA LEU A 44 8.56 7.52 3.76
C LEU A 44 9.50 8.12 4.80
N ARG A 45 10.12 9.28 4.55
CA ARG A 45 10.98 9.97 5.54
C ARG A 45 10.22 10.45 6.77
N GLN A 46 9.00 10.97 6.57
CA GLN A 46 8.27 11.72 7.60
C GLN A 46 7.29 10.86 8.41
N ALA A 47 6.74 9.80 7.82
CA ALA A 47 5.73 9.00 8.49
C ALA A 47 6.27 8.27 9.74
N PRO A 48 5.48 8.22 10.84
CA PRO A 48 5.87 7.54 12.05
C PRO A 48 6.03 6.02 11.82
N LEU A 49 6.99 5.42 12.52
CA LEU A 49 7.17 3.96 12.53
C LEU A 49 6.08 3.31 13.40
N ALA A 50 5.43 2.30 12.85
CA ALA A 50 4.56 1.39 13.57
C ALA A 50 5.39 0.37 14.39
N ASP A 51 4.72 -0.26 15.35
CA ASP A 51 5.29 -1.36 16.13
C ASP A 51 5.43 -2.63 15.27
N ALA A 52 6.66 -2.93 14.86
CA ALA A 52 6.99 -4.01 13.94
C ALA A 52 6.58 -5.40 14.45
N GLU A 53 6.55 -5.63 15.77
CA GLU A 53 6.21 -6.94 16.33
C GLU A 53 4.78 -7.38 15.95
N LYS A 54 3.86 -6.42 15.81
CA LYS A 54 2.48 -6.69 15.40
C LYS A 54 2.38 -7.21 13.96
N PHE A 55 3.38 -6.91 13.13
CA PHE A 55 3.39 -7.25 11.71
C PHE A 55 4.34 -8.41 11.40
N ALA A 56 4.89 -9.06 12.41
CA ALA A 56 5.72 -10.24 12.22
C ALA A 56 4.92 -11.38 11.57
N ALA A 57 5.40 -11.88 10.43
CA ALA A 57 4.71 -12.90 9.64
C ALA A 57 5.59 -14.15 9.41
N GLY A 58 6.60 -14.35 10.25
CA GLY A 58 7.55 -15.45 10.16
C GLY A 58 8.90 -15.04 10.71
N GLN A 59 9.88 -15.93 10.60
CA GLN A 59 11.24 -15.55 10.91
C GLN A 59 11.71 -14.54 9.88
N ASP A 60 12.11 -13.35 10.34
CA ASP A 60 12.73 -12.34 9.48
C ASP A 60 11.81 -11.80 8.37
N ILE A 61 10.50 -11.71 8.62
CA ILE A 61 9.49 -11.19 7.69
C ILE A 61 8.54 -10.26 8.43
N LEU A 62 8.33 -9.04 7.89
CA LEU A 62 7.20 -8.18 8.28
C LEU A 62 6.21 -8.15 7.13
N SER A 63 4.92 -8.39 7.40
CA SER A 63 3.87 -8.33 6.37
C SER A 63 2.64 -7.58 6.85
N PHE A 64 2.02 -6.85 5.95
CA PHE A 64 0.79 -6.10 6.20
C PHE A 64 -0.07 -6.02 4.95
N ALA A 65 -1.35 -5.67 5.13
CA ALA A 65 -2.23 -5.28 4.05
C ALA A 65 -2.75 -3.85 4.23
N THR A 66 -3.21 -3.23 3.15
CA THR A 66 -3.98 -1.98 3.23
C THR A 66 -5.39 -2.24 3.75
N ALA A 67 -6.04 -1.19 4.27
CA ALA A 67 -7.39 -1.30 4.84
C ALA A 67 -8.45 -1.78 3.84
N ASP A 68 -8.33 -1.37 2.57
CA ASP A 68 -9.18 -1.83 1.48
C ASP A 68 -8.82 -3.23 0.97
N ARG A 69 -7.75 -3.83 1.51
CA ARG A 69 -7.18 -5.12 1.11
C ARG A 69 -6.87 -5.16 -0.38
N ASN A 70 -6.59 -4.02 -1.03
CA ASN A 70 -6.13 -4.04 -2.41
C ASN A 70 -4.65 -4.39 -2.50
N VAL A 71 -3.83 -3.95 -1.55
CA VAL A 71 -2.38 -4.19 -1.53
C VAL A 71 -1.98 -5.00 -0.30
N VAL A 72 -1.13 -6.01 -0.51
CA VAL A 72 -0.40 -6.71 0.55
C VAL A 72 1.08 -6.51 0.32
N CYS A 73 1.86 -6.29 1.37
CA CYS A 73 3.30 -6.09 1.27
C CYS A 73 4.05 -6.90 2.31
N SER A 74 5.27 -7.32 1.95
CA SER A 74 6.21 -7.98 2.83
C SER A 74 7.60 -7.35 2.74
N LEU A 75 8.17 -6.93 3.87
CA LEU A 75 9.58 -6.62 4.01
C LEU A 75 10.32 -7.91 4.41
N THR A 76 11.02 -8.49 3.43
CA THR A 76 11.53 -9.86 3.48
C THR A 76 12.90 -9.94 2.79
N SER A 77 13.27 -11.13 2.29
CA SER A 77 14.44 -11.35 1.47
C SER A 77 14.12 -12.22 0.26
N ALA A 78 14.98 -12.13 -0.76
CA ALA A 78 14.92 -12.92 -1.97
C ALA A 78 16.24 -13.66 -2.22
N ARG A 79 16.16 -14.74 -3.00
CA ARG A 79 17.29 -15.50 -3.55
C ARG A 79 17.08 -15.63 -5.06
N GLY A 80 17.74 -14.79 -5.85
CA GLY A 80 17.35 -14.59 -7.25
C GLY A 80 15.90 -14.13 -7.34
N GLU A 81 15.11 -14.76 -8.20
CA GLU A 81 13.68 -14.46 -8.40
C GLU A 81 12.76 -15.05 -7.30
N HIS A 82 13.32 -15.77 -6.32
CA HIS A 82 12.53 -16.43 -5.29
C HIS A 82 12.41 -15.53 -4.05
N VAL A 83 11.26 -14.88 -3.90
CA VAL A 83 10.93 -14.04 -2.74
C VAL A 83 10.39 -14.91 -1.60
N ASN A 84 10.86 -14.69 -0.37
CA ASN A 84 10.36 -15.38 0.82
C ASN A 84 9.05 -14.74 1.30
N LEU A 85 7.91 -15.30 0.88
CA LEU A 85 6.59 -14.81 1.26
C LEU A 85 5.91 -15.76 2.24
N PRO A 86 5.21 -15.24 3.28
CA PRO A 86 4.58 -16.08 4.29
C PRO A 86 3.19 -16.59 3.87
N TYR A 87 2.60 -16.00 2.83
CA TYR A 87 1.24 -16.27 2.39
C TYR A 87 1.17 -16.94 1.01
N GLU A 88 2.29 -17.03 0.27
CA GLU A 88 2.34 -17.63 -1.06
C GLU A 88 3.42 -18.72 -1.11
N GLN A 89 3.11 -19.87 -1.74
CA GLN A 89 4.10 -20.92 -1.95
C GLN A 89 5.21 -20.40 -2.87
N ASN A 90 6.45 -20.55 -2.43
CA ASN A 90 7.62 -20.02 -3.13
C ASN A 90 8.80 -21.00 -3.03
N GLY A 91 9.75 -20.86 -3.95
CA GLY A 91 10.96 -21.67 -4.00
C GLY A 91 12.12 -21.16 -3.14
N TYR A 92 11.89 -20.20 -2.22
CA TYR A 92 12.98 -19.55 -1.49
C TYR A 92 13.83 -20.55 -0.68
N SER A 93 13.15 -21.51 -0.04
CA SER A 93 13.77 -22.52 0.83
C SER A 93 14.27 -23.76 0.09
N ASP A 94 14.14 -23.80 -1.25
CA ASP A 94 14.62 -24.93 -2.03
C ASP A 94 16.14 -25.05 -1.94
N SER A 95 16.63 -26.26 -1.70
CA SER A 95 18.06 -26.52 -1.52
C SER A 95 18.92 -26.07 -2.71
N ALA A 96 18.38 -26.12 -3.93
CA ALA A 96 19.03 -25.65 -5.15
C ALA A 96 19.34 -24.13 -5.13
N ASN A 97 18.58 -23.36 -4.36
CA ASN A 97 18.67 -21.91 -4.27
C ASN A 97 19.57 -21.42 -3.13
N ASN A 98 20.03 -22.31 -2.23
CA ASN A 98 20.92 -21.97 -1.11
C ASN A 98 22.27 -21.36 -1.54
N LYS A 99 22.68 -21.58 -2.79
CA LYS A 99 23.90 -20.99 -3.38
C LYS A 99 23.74 -19.52 -3.77
N LEU A 100 22.51 -19.03 -3.89
CA LEU A 100 22.21 -17.66 -4.29
C LEU A 100 22.37 -16.72 -3.09
N ALA A 101 22.77 -15.49 -3.37
CA ALA A 101 22.84 -14.45 -2.35
C ALA A 101 21.45 -14.14 -1.78
N ILE A 102 21.40 -13.85 -0.49
CA ILE A 102 20.20 -13.36 0.18
C ILE A 102 20.19 -11.84 0.06
N VAL A 103 19.18 -11.30 -0.60
CA VAL A 103 19.00 -9.86 -0.81
C VAL A 103 17.77 -9.39 -0.04
N PRO A 104 17.85 -8.35 0.81
CA PRO A 104 16.65 -7.80 1.44
C PRO A 104 15.77 -7.13 0.37
N VAL A 105 14.47 -7.38 0.43
CA VAL A 105 13.51 -6.84 -0.54
C VAL A 105 12.22 -6.41 0.15
N ALA A 106 11.52 -5.46 -0.44
CA ALA A 106 10.10 -5.25 -0.18
C ALA A 106 9.31 -5.71 -1.40
N HIS A 107 8.34 -6.59 -1.19
CA HIS A 107 7.49 -7.13 -2.25
C HIS A 107 6.04 -6.80 -1.94
N CYS A 108 5.34 -6.20 -2.90
CA CYS A 108 3.93 -5.85 -2.77
C CYS A 108 3.13 -6.47 -3.91
N GLU A 109 1.98 -7.04 -3.57
CA GLU A 109 1.04 -7.61 -4.54
C GLU A 109 -0.27 -6.83 -4.49
N LEU A 110 -0.95 -6.77 -5.63
CA LEU A 110 -2.17 -6.00 -5.82
C LEU A 110 -3.31 -6.88 -6.32
N ALA A 111 -4.49 -6.74 -5.73
CA ALA A 111 -5.70 -7.47 -6.13
C ALA A 111 -6.32 -6.90 -7.42
N ALA A 112 -6.26 -5.57 -7.56
CA ALA A 112 -6.53 -4.83 -8.78
C ALA A 112 -5.38 -3.84 -8.98
N TYR A 113 -4.93 -3.70 -10.23
CA TYR A 113 -3.71 -2.98 -10.55
C TYR A 113 -3.74 -2.36 -11.95
N PRO A 114 -2.99 -1.27 -12.15
CA PRO A 114 -2.80 -0.67 -13.46
C PRO A 114 -1.95 -1.56 -14.36
N LYS A 115 -2.20 -1.47 -15.68
CA LYS A 115 -1.31 -2.09 -16.67
C LYS A 115 0.06 -1.40 -16.62
N PRO A 116 1.19 -2.15 -16.62
CA PRO A 116 2.51 -1.54 -16.71
C PRO A 116 2.69 -0.81 -18.05
N GLU A 117 3.43 0.30 -18.00
CA GLU A 117 3.95 0.97 -19.19
C GLU A 117 4.95 0.06 -19.91
N ALA A 118 5.01 0.19 -21.24
CA ALA A 118 5.86 -0.66 -22.07
C ALA A 118 7.35 -0.62 -21.67
N LYS A 119 7.82 0.51 -21.13
CA LYS A 119 9.21 0.70 -20.70
C LYS A 119 9.55 -0.06 -19.41
N ASP A 120 8.54 -0.38 -18.59
CA ASP A 120 8.72 -1.00 -17.28
C ASP A 120 8.53 -2.54 -17.37
N ILE A 121 8.11 -3.07 -18.52
CA ILE A 121 8.01 -4.51 -18.76
C ILE A 121 9.44 -5.08 -18.85
N THR A 122 9.78 -5.94 -17.88
CA THR A 122 11.14 -6.50 -17.74
C THR A 122 11.30 -7.86 -18.41
N ASP A 123 10.21 -8.56 -18.70
CA ASP A 123 10.18 -9.86 -19.38
C ASP A 123 8.84 -10.02 -20.10
N ASP A 124 8.85 -10.71 -21.25
CA ASP A 124 7.68 -11.04 -22.05
C ASP A 124 7.23 -12.50 -21.84
N CYS A 125 7.48 -13.02 -20.64
CA CYS A 125 7.17 -14.38 -20.23
C CYS A 125 7.94 -15.41 -21.07
N GLY A 126 9.25 -15.19 -21.23
CA GLY A 126 10.11 -16.05 -22.04
C GLY A 126 9.72 -16.08 -23.52
N GLY A 127 9.29 -14.94 -24.07
CA GLY A 127 8.90 -14.78 -25.47
C GLY A 127 7.48 -15.25 -25.79
N THR A 128 6.74 -15.76 -24.81
CA THR A 128 5.43 -16.38 -25.05
C THR A 128 4.30 -15.35 -25.05
N GLY A 129 4.43 -14.27 -24.28
CA GLY A 129 3.33 -13.35 -24.02
C GLY A 129 2.13 -13.99 -23.28
N LEU A 130 2.29 -15.19 -22.73
CA LEU A 130 1.21 -15.98 -22.10
C LEU A 130 1.21 -15.87 -20.55
N GLY A 131 1.58 -14.73 -20.00
CA GLY A 131 1.58 -14.48 -18.55
C GLY A 131 0.92 -13.17 -18.14
N TYR A 132 0.93 -12.91 -16.84
CA TYR A 132 0.39 -11.71 -16.24
C TYR A 132 1.50 -10.68 -16.04
N LEU A 133 1.29 -9.47 -16.56
CA LEU A 133 2.21 -8.34 -16.38
C LEU A 133 1.67 -7.38 -15.32
N GLY A 134 2.51 -7.00 -14.38
CA GLY A 134 2.12 -6.12 -13.27
C GLY A 134 1.46 -6.91 -12.13
N GLY A 135 0.76 -6.20 -11.25
CA GLY A 135 0.13 -6.77 -10.05
C GLY A 135 1.10 -7.17 -8.94
N ALA A 136 2.41 -7.04 -9.19
CA ALA A 136 3.45 -7.15 -8.18
C ALA A 136 4.50 -6.06 -8.41
N ALA A 137 4.93 -5.43 -7.32
CA ALA A 137 6.06 -4.50 -7.28
C ALA A 137 7.15 -5.07 -6.36
N LEU A 138 8.40 -4.89 -6.77
CA LEU A 138 9.56 -5.35 -6.04
C LEU A 138 10.54 -4.20 -5.85
N LEU A 139 11.02 -4.06 -4.62
CA LEU A 139 12.09 -3.14 -4.25
C LEU A 139 13.28 -3.95 -3.76
N THR A 140 14.41 -3.81 -4.44
CA THR A 140 15.74 -4.18 -3.94
C THR A 140 16.41 -2.94 -3.33
N PRO A 141 17.59 -3.06 -2.70
CA PRO A 141 18.26 -1.89 -2.12
C PRO A 141 18.56 -0.75 -3.11
N ASP A 142 18.64 -1.04 -4.40
CA ASP A 142 19.09 -0.13 -5.46
C ASP A 142 18.10 0.01 -6.63
N THR A 143 17.04 -0.79 -6.69
CA THR A 143 16.11 -0.81 -7.83
C THR A 143 14.67 -0.99 -7.34
N ALA A 144 13.74 -0.31 -8.00
CA ALA A 144 12.31 -0.55 -7.87
C ALA A 144 11.76 -1.01 -9.23
N THR A 145 11.00 -2.10 -9.24
CA THR A 145 10.44 -2.67 -10.46
C THR A 145 8.95 -2.93 -10.33
N TYR A 146 8.27 -2.81 -11.47
CA TYR A 146 6.88 -3.16 -11.67
C TYR A 146 6.73 -3.70 -13.08
N GLY A 147 5.83 -4.64 -13.33
CA GLY A 147 5.60 -5.17 -14.69
C GLY A 147 6.40 -6.43 -15.03
N GLY A 148 6.96 -7.12 -14.03
CA GLY A 148 7.53 -8.46 -14.22
C GLY A 148 6.48 -9.47 -14.68
N CYS A 149 6.91 -10.46 -15.47
CA CYS A 149 6.04 -11.55 -15.89
C CYS A 149 5.80 -12.55 -14.77
N ARG A 150 4.54 -12.96 -14.61
CA ARG A 150 4.11 -14.02 -13.69
C ARG A 150 3.36 -15.12 -14.43
N SER A 151 3.64 -16.37 -14.08
CA SER A 151 3.00 -17.57 -14.67
C SER A 151 1.57 -17.82 -14.14
N GLY A 152 1.00 -16.88 -13.40
CA GLY A 152 -0.32 -17.01 -12.78
C GLY A 152 -0.69 -15.76 -11.98
N VAL A 153 -1.85 -15.83 -11.34
CA VAL A 153 -2.32 -14.81 -10.39
C VAL A 153 -1.53 -14.94 -9.08
N THR A 154 -1.31 -13.82 -8.41
CA THR A 154 -0.73 -13.79 -7.06
C THR A 154 -1.71 -14.33 -6.03
N GLN A 155 -1.22 -14.66 -4.83
CA GLN A 155 -2.10 -14.97 -3.71
C GLN A 155 -3.07 -13.82 -3.42
N GLN A 156 -2.61 -12.57 -3.55
CA GLN A 156 -3.46 -11.39 -3.37
C GLN A 156 -4.60 -11.28 -4.39
N GLU A 157 -4.31 -11.50 -5.67
CA GLU A 157 -5.34 -11.57 -6.72
C GLU A 157 -6.30 -12.74 -6.51
N ALA A 158 -5.78 -13.90 -6.12
CA ALA A 158 -6.58 -15.09 -5.86
C ALA A 158 -7.55 -14.89 -4.70
N GLU A 159 -7.15 -14.12 -3.67
CA GLU A 159 -7.95 -13.94 -2.48
C GLU A 159 -8.90 -12.72 -2.55
N PHE A 160 -8.41 -11.59 -3.06
CA PHE A 160 -9.14 -10.30 -3.05
C PHE A 160 -9.49 -9.76 -4.43
N GLY A 161 -9.06 -10.42 -5.51
CA GLY A 161 -9.48 -10.07 -6.87
C GLY A 161 -10.99 -10.27 -7.10
N PRO A 162 -11.52 -9.93 -8.29
CA PRO A 162 -12.96 -9.95 -8.57
C PRO A 162 -13.66 -11.30 -8.33
N LYS A 163 -12.91 -12.40 -8.37
CA LYS A 163 -13.40 -13.78 -8.13
C LYS A 163 -12.82 -14.42 -6.87
N GLY A 164 -12.18 -13.62 -6.01
CA GLY A 164 -11.49 -14.13 -4.83
C GLY A 164 -12.43 -14.53 -3.70
N THR A 165 -11.94 -15.42 -2.83
CA THR A 165 -12.73 -16.04 -1.76
C THR A 165 -12.70 -15.27 -0.44
N ARG A 166 -11.77 -14.32 -0.28
CA ARG A 166 -11.60 -13.44 0.91
C ARG A 166 -11.44 -14.17 2.24
N ASN A 167 -10.92 -15.39 2.22
CA ASN A 167 -10.78 -16.26 3.39
C ASN A 167 -9.44 -17.01 3.42
N GLY A 168 -8.44 -16.48 2.72
CA GLY A 168 -7.11 -17.08 2.60
C GLY A 168 -6.12 -16.49 3.62
N PRO A 169 -4.82 -16.77 3.46
CA PRO A 169 -3.80 -16.33 4.40
C PRO A 169 -3.67 -14.80 4.48
N ILE A 170 -3.99 -14.05 3.42
CA ILE A 170 -3.83 -12.58 3.44
C ILE A 170 -4.89 -11.91 4.32
N SER A 171 -6.09 -12.48 4.41
CA SER A 171 -7.14 -12.01 5.34
C SER A 171 -6.70 -12.02 6.80
N GLN A 172 -5.72 -12.85 7.15
CA GLN A 172 -5.19 -12.99 8.51
C GLN A 172 -4.07 -11.99 8.82
N LEU A 173 -3.53 -11.30 7.80
CA LEU A 173 -2.49 -10.30 8.01
C LEU A 173 -3.06 -9.04 8.66
N GLN A 174 -2.22 -8.40 9.47
CA GLN A 174 -2.54 -7.11 10.07
C GLN A 174 -2.67 -6.03 9.01
N VAL A 175 -3.57 -5.08 9.27
CA VAL A 175 -3.70 -3.88 8.46
C VAL A 175 -2.72 -2.84 9.00
N LEU A 176 -1.93 -2.23 8.11
CA LEU A 176 -1.14 -1.06 8.46
C LEU A 176 -2.01 0.18 8.30
N ASP A 177 -2.09 1.00 9.33
CA ASP A 177 -2.89 2.22 9.27
C ASP A 177 -2.29 3.21 8.27
N ASP A 178 -3.15 3.97 7.60
CA ASP A 178 -2.72 4.97 6.61
C ASP A 178 -1.80 6.01 7.27
N GLY A 179 -0.71 6.32 6.58
CA GLY A 179 0.33 7.22 7.07
C GLY A 179 1.33 6.61 8.05
N GLN A 180 1.27 5.30 8.34
CA GLN A 180 2.29 4.62 9.15
C GLN A 180 3.34 3.92 8.29
N ASN A 181 4.56 3.87 8.81
CA ASN A 181 5.69 3.16 8.22
C ASN A 181 6.00 1.84 8.94
N LEU A 182 6.38 0.83 8.18
CA LEU A 182 7.14 -0.32 8.66
C LEU A 182 8.53 -0.29 8.05
N GLU A 183 9.54 -0.64 8.84
CA GLU A 183 10.94 -0.64 8.40
C GLU A 183 11.62 -1.94 8.76
N ARG A 184 12.42 -2.46 7.82
CA ARG A 184 13.31 -3.59 8.04
C ARG A 184 14.45 -3.59 7.04
N ASN A 185 15.66 -3.89 7.50
CA ASN A 185 16.87 -4.02 6.67
C ASN A 185 17.15 -2.80 5.76
N GLY A 186 16.86 -1.59 6.25
CA GLY A 186 17.04 -0.35 5.49
C GLY A 186 15.98 -0.08 4.42
N LEU A 187 14.96 -0.94 4.31
CA LEU A 187 13.78 -0.73 3.47
C LEU A 187 12.62 -0.29 4.33
N ARG A 188 11.80 0.64 3.81
CA ARG A 188 10.65 1.19 4.51
C ARG A 188 9.43 1.15 3.62
N CYS A 189 8.28 0.76 4.17
CA CYS A 189 7.00 0.76 3.47
C CYS A 189 5.93 1.50 4.28
N SER A 190 5.11 2.33 3.62
CA SER A 190 3.99 3.07 4.19
C SER A 190 2.70 2.68 3.51
N ALA A 191 1.65 2.39 4.27
CA ALA A 191 0.30 2.56 3.75
C ALA A 191 0.09 4.08 3.56
N TYR A 192 -0.27 4.50 2.34
CA TYR A 192 -0.30 5.91 1.99
C TYR A 192 -1.16 6.17 0.75
N ASP A 193 -1.95 7.23 0.76
CA ASP A 193 -2.70 7.75 -0.39
C ASP A 193 -3.51 6.67 -1.14
N GLY A 194 -4.17 5.79 -0.37
CA GLY A 194 -4.97 4.69 -0.91
C GLY A 194 -4.14 3.58 -1.57
N GLY A 195 -2.84 3.52 -1.29
CA GLY A 195 -1.91 2.52 -1.79
C GLY A 195 -0.79 2.24 -0.80
N VAL A 196 0.37 1.84 -1.34
CA VAL A 196 1.59 1.64 -0.58
C VAL A 196 2.76 2.30 -1.29
N ALA A 197 3.54 3.06 -0.53
CA ALA A 197 4.88 3.47 -0.91
C ALA A 197 5.90 2.53 -0.25
N CYS A 198 6.89 2.04 -0.98
CA CYS A 198 8.04 1.35 -0.41
C CYS A 198 9.33 1.92 -0.98
N GLY A 199 10.36 2.09 -0.15
CA GLY A 199 11.63 2.64 -0.61
C GLY A 199 12.81 2.36 0.29
N ASN A 200 13.99 2.39 -0.33
CA ASN A 200 15.25 2.60 0.35
C ASN A 200 15.50 4.11 0.39
N VAL A 201 15.13 4.73 1.51
CA VAL A 201 15.19 6.18 1.70
C VAL A 201 16.61 6.73 1.52
N SER A 202 17.63 5.95 1.90
CA SER A 202 19.03 6.33 1.79
C SER A 202 19.58 6.22 0.37
N ALA A 203 19.07 5.27 -0.42
CA ALA A 203 19.46 5.11 -1.82
C ALA A 203 18.63 5.98 -2.79
N GLY A 204 17.55 6.61 -2.31
CA GLY A 204 16.68 7.42 -3.17
C GLY A 204 15.88 6.58 -4.16
N VAL A 205 15.62 5.31 -3.83
CA VAL A 205 14.90 4.37 -4.68
C VAL A 205 13.61 3.99 -3.99
N ALA A 206 12.50 4.08 -4.71
CA ALA A 206 11.19 3.75 -4.18
C ALA A 206 10.21 3.36 -5.29
N PHE A 207 9.11 2.75 -4.90
CA PHE A 207 7.90 2.71 -5.70
C PHE A 207 6.71 3.23 -4.90
N PHE A 208 5.69 3.65 -5.63
CA PHE A 208 4.33 3.74 -5.14
C PHE A 208 3.45 2.80 -5.96
N VAL A 209 2.53 2.09 -5.31
CA VAL A 209 1.52 1.28 -5.98
C VAL A 209 0.16 1.46 -5.33
N SER A 210 -0.87 1.63 -6.14
CA SER A 210 -2.26 1.57 -5.74
C SER A 210 -3.09 0.86 -6.80
N ARG A 211 -4.40 0.78 -6.58
CA ARG A 211 -5.33 0.15 -7.52
C ARG A 211 -5.23 0.70 -8.94
N ASP A 212 -5.07 2.02 -9.06
CA ASP A 212 -5.26 2.73 -10.32
C ASP A 212 -3.96 3.36 -10.86
N ARG A 213 -2.89 3.42 -10.06
CA ARG A 213 -1.61 3.99 -10.49
C ARG A 213 -0.41 3.32 -9.83
N TYR A 214 0.73 3.43 -10.48
CA TYR A 214 2.02 3.08 -9.91
C TYR A 214 3.05 4.13 -10.32
N GLU A 215 4.10 4.25 -9.52
CA GLU A 215 5.23 5.14 -9.78
C GLU A 215 6.51 4.41 -9.40
N LEU A 216 7.54 4.48 -10.25
CA LEU A 216 8.88 3.98 -9.96
C LEU A 216 9.81 5.18 -9.83
N ILE A 217 10.57 5.22 -8.74
CA ILE A 217 11.43 6.33 -8.35
C ILE A 217 12.85 5.80 -8.20
N SER A 218 13.78 6.44 -8.90
CA SER A 218 15.21 6.26 -8.69
C SER A 218 15.88 7.63 -8.74
N ASP A 219 16.78 7.90 -7.79
CA ASP A 219 17.54 9.16 -7.74
C ASP A 219 18.56 9.30 -8.89
N ALA A 220 18.51 8.43 -9.91
CA ALA A 220 19.00 8.70 -11.25
C ALA A 220 18.04 9.61 -12.04
N GLY A 221 17.68 10.76 -11.44
CA GLY A 221 17.18 11.95 -12.13
C GLY A 221 16.08 11.76 -13.18
N GLN A 222 14.85 11.43 -12.77
CA GLN A 222 13.61 11.99 -13.34
C GLN A 222 12.42 11.37 -12.65
N THR A 223 11.62 12.19 -11.97
CA THR A 223 10.23 11.88 -11.68
C THR A 223 9.54 11.68 -13.04
N ALA A 224 9.31 10.44 -13.45
CA ALA A 224 8.43 10.17 -14.58
C ALA A 224 7.00 10.44 -14.12
N SER A 225 6.56 11.70 -14.23
CA SER A 225 5.16 12.06 -14.06
C SER A 225 4.32 11.34 -15.12
N PRO A 226 3.22 10.66 -14.75
CA PRO A 226 2.27 10.20 -15.75
C PRO A 226 1.64 11.43 -16.40
N THR A 227 1.78 11.54 -17.71
CA THR A 227 1.09 12.59 -18.48
C THR A 227 -0.41 12.29 -18.44
N PRO A 228 -1.29 13.24 -18.09
CA PRO A 228 -2.73 13.03 -18.17
C PRO A 228 -3.13 12.64 -19.59
N SER A 229 -3.86 11.53 -19.71
CA SER A 229 -4.39 11.02 -20.99
C SER A 229 -5.10 12.14 -21.76
N GLU A 230 -4.60 12.48 -22.94
CA GLU A 230 -5.21 13.45 -23.84
C GLU A 230 -6.65 13.00 -24.15
N ALA A 231 -7.62 13.89 -23.93
CA ALA A 231 -9.02 13.63 -24.23
C ALA A 231 -9.23 13.41 -25.74
N PRO A 232 -10.19 12.55 -26.16
CA PRO A 232 -10.40 12.25 -27.56
C PRO A 232 -10.84 13.49 -28.35
N LYS A 233 -10.10 13.81 -29.42
CA LYS A 233 -10.57 14.76 -30.44
C LYS A 233 -11.60 14.05 -31.31
N THR A 234 -12.86 14.46 -31.19
CA THR A 234 -13.97 14.00 -32.04
C THR A 234 -13.92 14.74 -33.40
N PRO A 235 -14.36 14.12 -34.51
CA PRO A 235 -14.27 14.69 -35.87
C PRO A 235 -15.09 15.96 -36.11
#